data_AF-A0A0W0ZM98-F1
#
_entry.id   AF-A0A0W0ZM98-F1
#
_cell.length_a   1.000
_cell.length_b   1.000
_cell.length_c   1.000
_cell.angle_alpha   90.00
_cell.angle_beta   90.00
_cell.angle_gamma   90.00
#
_symmetry.space_group_name_H-M   'P 1'
#
loop_
_entity.id
_entity.type
_entity.pdbx_description
1 polymer ?
#
loop_
_entity_poly.entity_id
_entity_poly.type
_entity_poly.pdbx_seq_one_letter_code
_entity_poly.pdbx_strand_id
1 'polypeptide(L)'
;MKLKSLLFALCFCLIGQTFAANAHLHPKATEADKKPAGKSMMFPGYCEIEIINNSIDNVRVYGSFDDSTPLEPFTIFYYDAPHYISLYYYGYCHSGMNLMIQGPYGTIYSGWTNVNSTVRIVNYLNKGIKSEKVEVTAKK
;
A
#
# COMPACT_ATOMS: atom_id res chain seq x y z
N MET A 1 38.24 21.41 25.99
CA MET A 1 37.19 21.64 24.97
C MET A 1 37.23 20.55 23.90
N LYS A 2 36.76 19.33 24.16
CA LYS A 2 36.66 18.28 23.11
C LYS A 2 35.41 17.39 23.24
N LEU A 3 34.69 17.48 24.36
CA LEU A 3 33.50 16.65 24.63
C LEU A 3 32.21 17.17 23.98
N LYS A 4 32.13 18.48 23.70
CA LYS A 4 30.93 19.10 23.11
C LYS A 4 30.72 18.74 21.64
N SER A 5 31.79 18.38 20.91
CA SER A 5 31.71 18.07 19.48
C SER A 5 31.28 16.62 19.21
N LEU A 6 31.43 15.71 20.18
CA LEU A 6 31.06 14.30 20.02
C LEU A 6 29.55 14.08 20.16
N LEU A 7 28.88 14.86 21.02
CA LEU A 7 27.42 14.83 21.19
C LEU A 7 26.66 15.31 19.94
N PHE A 8 27.23 16.25 19.18
CA PHE A 8 26.59 16.76 17.97
C PHE A 8 26.64 15.77 16.79
N ALA A 9 27.68 14.93 16.73
CA ALA A 9 27.81 13.89 15.71
C ALA A 9 26.93 12.66 16.00
N LEU A 10 26.66 12.34 17.28
CA LEU A 10 25.87 11.17 17.65
C LEU A 10 24.36 11.34 17.36
N CYS A 11 23.84 12.58 17.36
CA CYS A 11 22.43 12.84 17.11
C CYS A 11 22.01 12.70 15.63
N PHE A 12 22.94 12.76 14.67
CA PHE A 12 22.63 12.59 13.25
C PHE A 12 22.58 11.12 12.78
N CYS A 13 23.09 10.18 13.58
CA CYS A 13 23.06 8.75 13.24
C CYS A 13 21.75 8.05 13.62
N LEU A 14 20.85 8.72 14.35
CA LEU A 14 19.57 8.14 14.80
C LEU A 14 18.39 8.44 13.86
N ILE A 15 18.62 9.20 12.78
CA ILE A 15 17.62 9.42 11.73
C ILE A 15 17.75 8.35 10.64
N GLY A 16 17.94 7.09 11.04
CA GLY A 16 17.62 5.96 10.18
C GLY A 16 16.11 5.93 10.04
N GLN A 17 15.58 6.59 9.01
CA GLN A 17 14.17 6.51 8.64
C GLN A 17 13.85 5.03 8.43
N THR A 18 13.26 4.38 9.42
CA THR A 18 12.58 3.11 9.23
C THR A 18 11.33 3.43 8.43
N PHE A 19 11.49 3.60 7.11
CA PHE A 19 10.33 3.54 6.22
C PHE A 19 9.80 2.12 6.39
N ALA A 20 8.72 1.97 7.16
CA ALA A 20 7.85 0.83 6.97
C ALA A 20 7.62 0.79 5.46
N ALA A 21 8.08 -0.27 4.80
CA ALA A 21 7.82 -0.41 3.40
C ALA A 21 6.30 -0.38 3.28
N ASN A 22 5.74 0.57 2.55
CA ASN A 22 4.30 0.62 2.26
C ASN A 22 3.89 -0.54 1.32
N ALA A 23 4.59 -1.67 1.42
CA ALA A 23 4.45 -2.89 0.65
C ALA A 23 3.83 -3.96 1.56
N HIS A 24 2.71 -4.49 1.13
CA HIS A 24 1.94 -5.52 1.81
C HIS A 24 2.06 -6.80 1.01
N LEU A 25 2.45 -7.89 1.68
CA LEU A 25 2.80 -9.15 1.05
C LEU A 25 1.80 -10.24 1.41
N HIS A 26 1.71 -11.23 0.53
CA HIS A 26 1.02 -12.48 0.83
C HIS A 26 1.65 -13.16 2.07
N PRO A 27 0.87 -13.70 3.03
CA PRO A 27 1.41 -14.33 4.24
C PRO A 27 2.39 -15.48 4.01
N LYS A 28 2.23 -16.21 2.89
CA LYS A 28 3.14 -17.30 2.47
C LYS A 28 4.20 -16.87 1.47
N ALA A 29 4.39 -15.57 1.25
CA ALA A 29 5.47 -15.07 0.40
C ALA A 29 6.83 -15.49 1.00
N THR A 30 7.59 -16.26 0.23
CA THR A 30 8.92 -16.73 0.59
C THR A 30 9.95 -15.59 0.51
N GLU A 31 11.15 -15.79 1.04
CA GLU A 31 12.26 -14.82 0.87
C GLU A 31 12.63 -14.58 -0.60
N ALA A 32 12.28 -15.49 -1.52
CA ALA A 32 12.41 -15.28 -2.95
C ALA A 32 11.32 -14.36 -3.51
N ASP A 33 10.10 -14.45 -2.97
CA ASP A 33 8.97 -13.58 -3.32
C ASP A 33 9.11 -12.17 -2.70
N LYS A 34 9.85 -12.05 -1.59
CA LYS A 34 10.17 -10.77 -0.92
C LYS A 34 11.29 -10.00 -1.60
N LYS A 35 12.14 -10.68 -2.36
CA LYS A 35 13.23 -10.04 -3.10
C LYS A 35 12.65 -9.50 -4.41
N PRO A 36 12.83 -8.21 -4.75
CA PRO A 36 12.56 -7.77 -6.11
C PRO A 36 13.40 -8.65 -7.03
N ALA A 37 12.74 -9.42 -7.89
CA ALA A 37 13.34 -10.46 -8.71
C ALA A 37 14.39 -9.85 -9.64
N GLY A 38 15.65 -9.79 -9.19
CA GLY A 38 16.76 -9.19 -9.93
C GLY A 38 16.59 -7.68 -10.16
N LYS A 39 17.68 -6.93 -10.01
CA LYS A 39 17.79 -5.50 -10.32
C LYS A 39 17.54 -5.13 -11.81
N SER A 40 16.90 -5.99 -12.60
CA SER A 40 16.84 -5.88 -14.07
C SER A 40 15.43 -5.94 -14.68
N MET A 41 14.36 -6.28 -13.95
CA MET A 41 13.03 -6.45 -14.59
C MET A 41 11.80 -5.92 -13.84
N MET A 42 11.90 -5.49 -12.58
CA MET A 42 10.74 -4.94 -11.86
C MET A 42 10.81 -3.42 -11.78
N PHE A 43 10.24 -2.75 -12.78
CA PHE A 43 9.76 -1.39 -12.58
C PHE A 43 8.66 -1.41 -11.50
N PRO A 44 8.53 -0.35 -10.68
CA PRO A 44 7.33 -0.14 -9.87
C PRO A 44 6.08 -0.34 -10.74
N GLY A 45 5.12 -1.16 -10.30
CA GLY A 45 3.89 -1.44 -11.04
C GLY A 45 3.84 -2.71 -11.89
N TYR A 46 4.74 -3.70 -11.71
CA TYR A 46 4.72 -4.93 -12.53
C TYR A 46 3.81 -6.07 -12.00
N CYS A 47 3.65 -6.19 -10.68
CA CYS A 47 2.80 -7.22 -10.07
C CYS A 47 2.20 -6.77 -8.74
N GLU A 48 1.58 -5.59 -8.76
CA GLU A 48 1.06 -4.96 -7.54
C GLU A 48 -0.22 -4.19 -7.81
N ILE A 49 -1.00 -4.00 -6.75
CA ILE A 49 -2.06 -3.00 -6.69
C ILE A 49 -1.53 -1.83 -5.88
N GLU A 50 -1.54 -0.64 -6.47
CA GLU A 50 -1.24 0.60 -5.78
C GLU A 50 -2.50 1.20 -5.18
N ILE A 51 -2.45 1.63 -3.93
CA ILE A 51 -3.54 2.29 -3.24
C ILE A 51 -3.06 3.65 -2.76
N ILE A 52 -3.77 4.70 -3.15
CA ILE A 52 -3.45 6.08 -2.81
C ILE A 52 -4.64 6.69 -2.07
N ASN A 53 -4.41 7.14 -0.84
CA ASN A 53 -5.40 7.89 -0.08
C ASN A 53 -5.20 9.40 -0.26
N ASN A 54 -5.90 9.97 -1.23
CA ASN A 54 -5.99 11.43 -1.44
C ASN A 54 -7.25 12.02 -0.76
N SER A 55 -7.91 11.28 0.14
CA SER A 55 -9.02 11.79 0.93
C SER A 55 -8.52 12.54 2.17
N ILE A 56 -9.44 13.14 2.94
CA ILE A 56 -9.12 13.77 4.23
C ILE A 56 -9.26 12.82 5.42
N ASP A 57 -9.72 11.59 5.18
CA ASP A 57 -10.00 10.60 6.20
C ASP A 57 -9.01 9.44 6.13
N ASN A 58 -8.76 8.80 7.26
CA ASN A 58 -7.99 7.56 7.29
C ASN A 58 -8.86 6.42 6.77
N VAL A 59 -8.24 5.51 6.03
CA VAL A 59 -8.93 4.35 5.46
C VAL A 59 -8.27 3.06 5.91
N ARG A 60 -9.08 2.03 6.15
CA ARG A 60 -8.61 0.70 6.48
C ARG A 60 -8.83 -0.23 5.29
N VAL A 61 -7.77 -0.92 4.90
CA VAL A 61 -7.74 -1.82 3.76
C VAL A 61 -7.76 -3.26 4.26
N TYR A 62 -8.64 -4.04 3.63
CA TYR A 62 -8.81 -5.47 3.81
C TYR A 62 -8.79 -6.12 2.43
N GLY A 63 -8.64 -7.44 2.40
CA GLY A 63 -8.82 -8.19 1.18
C GLY A 63 -8.61 -9.68 1.33
N SER A 64 -8.84 -10.38 0.25
CA SER A 64 -8.56 -11.79 0.09
C SER A 64 -7.85 -12.00 -1.24
N PHE A 65 -6.69 -12.63 -1.19
CA PHE A 65 -5.95 -13.09 -2.36
C PHE A 65 -6.78 -14.11 -3.16
N ASP A 66 -6.35 -14.43 -4.38
CA ASP A 66 -7.12 -15.34 -5.25
C ASP A 66 -7.18 -16.78 -4.73
N ASP A 67 -6.26 -17.15 -3.84
CA ASP A 67 -6.24 -18.42 -3.10
C ASP A 67 -7.08 -18.36 -1.80
N SER A 68 -7.87 -17.30 -1.63
CA SER A 68 -8.69 -16.99 -0.45
C SER A 68 -7.91 -16.69 0.84
N THR A 69 -6.57 -16.60 0.78
CA THR A 69 -5.78 -16.16 1.93
C THR A 69 -6.14 -14.71 2.26
N PRO A 70 -6.37 -14.36 3.54
CA PRO A 70 -6.65 -12.98 3.92
C PRO A 70 -5.39 -12.11 3.84
N LEU A 71 -5.57 -10.87 3.41
CA LEU A 71 -4.59 -9.81 3.55
C LEU A 71 -4.52 -9.36 5.00
N GLU A 72 -3.31 -9.18 5.54
CA GLU A 72 -3.14 -8.54 6.85
C GLU A 72 -3.68 -7.11 6.78
N PRO A 73 -4.74 -6.75 7.54
CA PRO A 73 -5.37 -5.45 7.38
C PRO A 73 -4.43 -4.32 7.78
N PHE A 74 -4.42 -3.25 6.99
CA PHE A 74 -3.60 -2.07 7.25
C PHE A 74 -4.40 -0.78 7.10
N THR A 75 -3.90 0.28 7.73
CA THR A 75 -4.48 1.62 7.65
C THR A 75 -3.60 2.48 6.75
N ILE A 76 -4.20 3.23 5.84
CA ILE A 76 -3.54 4.29 5.07
C ILE A 76 -4.00 5.62 5.67
N PHE A 77 -3.07 6.37 6.24
CA PHE A 77 -3.38 7.67 6.80
C PHE A 77 -3.66 8.69 5.70
N TYR A 78 -4.40 9.75 6.03
CA TYR A 78 -4.54 10.90 5.12
C TYR A 78 -3.14 11.48 4.82
N TYR A 79 -2.85 11.76 3.54
CA TYR A 79 -1.53 12.17 3.04
C TYR A 79 -0.38 11.17 3.25
N ASP A 80 -0.66 9.91 3.56
CA ASP A 80 0.38 8.86 3.56
C ASP A 80 0.91 8.63 2.13
N ALA A 81 2.14 8.14 2.02
CA ALA A 81 2.70 7.74 0.74
C ALA A 81 1.89 6.56 0.15
N PRO A 82 1.90 6.36 -1.18
CA PRO A 82 1.21 5.23 -1.80
C PRO A 82 1.56 3.89 -1.15
N HIS A 83 0.56 3.02 -1.01
CA HIS A 83 0.74 1.65 -0.57
C HIS A 83 0.62 0.68 -1.74
N TYR A 84 1.31 -0.44 -1.64
CA TYR A 84 1.46 -1.43 -2.68
C TYR A 84 1.12 -2.79 -2.10
N ILE A 85 0.15 -3.49 -2.67
CA ILE A 85 -0.10 -4.89 -2.32
C ILE A 85 0.56 -5.73 -3.42
N SER A 86 1.57 -6.50 -3.04
CA SER A 86 2.21 -7.44 -3.96
C SER A 86 1.26 -8.59 -4.27
N LEU A 87 1.07 -8.85 -5.55
CA LEU A 87 0.38 -10.04 -6.06
C LEU A 87 1.38 -11.09 -6.58
N TYR A 88 2.66 -10.94 -6.25
CA TYR A 88 3.68 -11.94 -6.53
C TYR A 88 3.85 -12.86 -5.33
N TYR A 89 3.35 -14.09 -5.44
CA TYR A 89 3.49 -15.13 -4.44
C TYR A 89 3.49 -16.51 -5.10
N TYR A 90 4.00 -17.52 -4.37
CA TYR A 90 4.26 -18.86 -4.92
C TYR A 90 5.11 -18.86 -6.20
N GLY A 91 5.98 -17.86 -6.39
CA GLY A 91 6.89 -17.76 -7.53
C GLY A 91 6.25 -17.29 -8.85
N TYR A 92 5.04 -16.73 -8.85
CA TYR A 92 4.43 -16.13 -10.05
C TYR A 92 3.55 -14.93 -9.73
N CYS A 93 3.16 -14.19 -10.79
CA CYS A 93 2.30 -13.02 -10.67
C CYS A 93 0.83 -13.40 -10.81
N HIS A 94 0.03 -13.06 -9.80
CA HIS A 94 -1.40 -13.33 -9.78
C HIS A 94 -2.21 -12.19 -10.44
N SER A 95 -3.39 -12.55 -10.96
CA SER A 95 -4.19 -11.65 -11.80
C SER A 95 -4.90 -10.52 -11.04
N GLY A 96 -5.09 -10.68 -9.74
CA GLY A 96 -5.84 -9.73 -8.92
C GLY A 96 -6.16 -10.30 -7.54
N MET A 97 -6.97 -9.55 -6.79
CA MET A 97 -7.51 -9.99 -5.50
C MET A 97 -8.84 -9.28 -5.20
N ASN A 98 -9.60 -9.80 -4.25
CA ASN A 98 -10.75 -9.06 -3.70
C ASN A 98 -10.26 -8.04 -2.68
N LEU A 99 -10.53 -6.75 -2.91
CA LEU A 99 -10.22 -5.67 -2.00
C LEU A 99 -11.47 -5.10 -1.36
N MET A 100 -11.36 -4.71 -0.09
CA MET A 100 -12.37 -3.93 0.62
C MET A 100 -11.68 -2.78 1.33
N ILE A 101 -12.20 -1.56 1.13
CA ILE A 101 -11.69 -0.34 1.73
C ILE A 101 -12.80 0.28 2.55
N GLN A 102 -12.53 0.49 3.83
CA GLN A 102 -13.45 1.10 4.78
C GLN A 102 -12.95 2.48 5.21
N GLY A 103 -13.82 3.46 5.14
CA GLY A 103 -13.65 4.77 5.77
C GLY A 103 -14.32 4.81 7.14
N PRO A 104 -14.31 5.97 7.80
CA PRO A 104 -14.96 6.18 9.09
C PRO A 104 -16.49 5.97 9.05
N TYR A 105 -17.11 6.11 7.88
CA TYR A 105 -18.57 6.04 7.70
C TYR A 105 -19.06 4.76 7.04
N GLY A 106 -18.17 3.80 6.76
CA GLY A 106 -18.53 2.50 6.18
C GLY A 106 -17.63 2.09 5.01
N THR A 107 -18.10 1.11 4.24
CA THR A 107 -17.38 0.59 3.07
C THR A 107 -17.43 1.58 1.92
N ILE A 108 -16.25 2.04 1.48
CA ILE A 108 -16.09 2.95 0.33
C ILE A 108 -15.94 2.14 -0.96
N TYR A 109 -15.25 1.00 -0.88
CA TYR A 109 -15.01 0.12 -2.03
C TYR A 109 -15.01 -1.35 -1.59
N SER A 110 -15.58 -2.21 -2.43
CA SER A 110 -15.52 -3.66 -2.29
C SER A 110 -15.61 -4.28 -3.67
N GLY A 111 -14.61 -5.07 -4.07
CA GLY A 111 -14.63 -5.75 -5.36
C GLY A 111 -13.29 -6.34 -5.77
N TRP A 112 -13.33 -7.12 -6.86
CA TRP A 112 -12.15 -7.64 -7.50
C TRP A 112 -11.32 -6.51 -8.13
N THR A 113 -10.05 -6.43 -7.76
CA THR A 113 -9.08 -5.47 -8.29
C THR A 113 -7.97 -6.22 -9.00
N ASN A 114 -7.75 -5.87 -10.27
CA ASN A 114 -6.72 -6.51 -11.07
C ASN A 114 -5.32 -6.03 -10.69
N VAL A 115 -4.34 -6.89 -10.93
CA VAL A 115 -2.92 -6.53 -10.90
C VAL A 115 -2.65 -5.32 -11.80
N ASN A 116 -1.65 -4.53 -11.43
CA ASN A 116 -1.24 -3.31 -12.14
C ASN A 116 -2.37 -2.27 -12.19
N SER A 117 -3.17 -2.19 -11.13
CA SER A 117 -4.16 -1.13 -10.95
C SER A 117 -3.70 -0.11 -9.91
N THR A 118 -4.09 1.14 -10.08
CA THR A 118 -4.08 2.17 -9.05
C THR A 118 -5.50 2.40 -8.55
N VAL A 119 -5.71 2.19 -7.26
CA VAL A 119 -6.93 2.49 -6.50
C VAL A 119 -6.73 3.81 -5.79
N ARG A 120 -7.32 4.88 -6.33
CA ARG A 120 -7.22 6.23 -5.76
C ARG A 120 -8.51 6.57 -5.01
N ILE A 121 -8.38 6.87 -3.73
CA ILE A 121 -9.47 7.30 -2.87
C ILE A 121 -9.45 8.82 -2.83
N VAL A 122 -10.56 9.47 -3.15
CA VAL A 122 -10.67 10.93 -3.19
C VAL A 122 -11.94 11.40 -2.49
N ASN A 123 -11.90 12.63 -1.98
CA ASN A 123 -13.09 13.30 -1.47
C ASN A 123 -14.03 13.65 -2.63
N TYR A 124 -15.33 13.50 -2.40
CA TYR A 124 -16.36 14.04 -3.26
C TYR A 124 -17.56 14.55 -2.46
N LEU A 125 -18.34 15.43 -3.09
CA LEU A 125 -19.58 15.93 -2.52
C LEU A 125 -20.75 15.19 -3.17
N ASN A 126 -21.50 14.43 -2.38
CA ASN A 126 -22.73 13.80 -2.81
C ASN A 126 -23.93 14.57 -2.26
N LYS A 127 -24.64 15.33 -3.10
CA LYS A 127 -25.82 16.11 -2.68
C LYS A 127 -25.58 17.02 -1.46
N GLY A 128 -24.39 17.61 -1.36
CA GLY A 128 -24.01 18.50 -0.25
C GLY A 128 -23.46 17.77 1.00
N ILE A 129 -23.40 16.44 0.98
CA ILE A 129 -22.79 15.64 2.05
C ILE A 129 -21.37 15.25 1.61
N LYS A 130 -20.38 15.44 2.50
CA LYS A 130 -19.01 14.97 2.29
C LYS A 130 -18.99 13.45 2.29
N SER A 131 -18.33 12.85 1.31
CA SER A 131 -18.19 11.40 1.16
C SER A 131 -16.91 11.07 0.40
N GLU A 132 -16.45 9.83 0.45
CA GLU A 132 -15.31 9.32 -0.30
C GLU A 132 -15.76 8.48 -1.50
N LYS A 133 -15.03 8.61 -2.61
CA LYS A 133 -15.20 7.72 -3.79
C LYS A 133 -13.86 7.08 -4.15
N VAL A 134 -13.94 5.95 -4.84
CA VAL A 134 -12.77 5.24 -5.36
C VAL A 134 -12.72 5.30 -6.88
N GLU A 135 -11.56 5.66 -7.41
CA GLU A 135 -11.20 5.65 -8.82
C GLU A 135 -10.18 4.54 -9.06
N VAL A 136 -10.56 3.52 -9.83
CA VAL A 136 -9.67 2.42 -10.20
C VAL A 136 -9.18 2.64 -11.64
N THR A 137 -7.87 2.65 -11.83
CA THR A 137 -7.24 2.87 -13.14
C THR A 137 -6.17 1.82 -13.39
N ALA A 138 -6.08 1.30 -14.62
CA ALA A 138 -4.96 0.44 -15.00
C ALA A 138 -3.69 1.29 -15.16
N LYS A 139 -2.57 0.80 -14.63
CA LYS A 139 -1.23 1.34 -14.90
C LYS A 139 -0.87 0.98 -16.34
N LYS A 140 -0.52 1.99 -17.14
CA LYS A 140 -0.07 1.85 -18.53
C LYS A 140 1.41 1.56 -18.59
#